data_AF-A0A3S0TLI7-F1
#
_entry.id   AF-A0A3S0TLI7-F1
#
_cell.length_a   1.000
_cell.length_b   1.000
_cell.length_c   1.000
_cell.angle_alpha   90.00
_cell.angle_beta   90.00
_cell.angle_gamma   90.00
#
_symmetry.space_group_name_H-M   'P 1'
#
loop_
_entity.id
_entity.type
_entity.pdbx_description
1 polymer ?
#
loop_
_entity_poly.entity_id
_entity_poly.type
_entity_poly.pdbx_seq_one_letter_code
_entity_poly.pdbx_strand_id
1 'polypeptide(L)'
;MPGRDNAARILACTIVGICACTANAFSGEVTLRAKNGDFEIKGELTAYDQNKYTILSTSLGAMSLDASRFDCIGSNCPTDAVAMRTEAAPPDVPAGPTSISISGSNTIGNQLMPSLIDAYAGSTSKTLTKVVSPDGLDVEFRMSGKDGKDEGVIALHRHGSATAFADMEKKVSQIGMASRRVKDDEVQKLAAIGLGDVRRPGSEHILGLDGLLVLVSPQNPVVSLPMDTIAKIFSGEITDWSQVGQPAGKIDVYAPTKESGTFDTFESLVLKPHKFELTPNAKRTANHAEQSDWVAHDRNGIGFAGIAYQRNAKALNIVSTCGLIAPPSTFSIKTEEYPISRRLFLYTGGEPRDPVARGLLEFALSHDAQRIVKQSDFIDQVPETASYESQTSRIAFGLNAAPLNFDENLMNAFTTDIRSAQRLSVTFRFQSGSYELDNKALADAKRLVELLKTDAYKDKSVLLAGFADTKGTFSVNRSLSLHRAQAVLAVMKANGLSHRQAKLAVKGYSELAPVSCNDTEEGMQLNRRVEVWIN
;
A
#
# COMPACT_ATOMS: atom_id res chain seq x y z
N MET A 1 57.55 -57.68 -9.04
CA MET A 1 58.97 -58.01 -8.78
C MET A 1 59.76 -56.71 -8.77
N PRO A 2 60.76 -56.54 -7.88
CA PRO A 2 60.56 -55.98 -6.53
C PRO A 2 61.58 -54.88 -6.16
N GLY A 3 61.49 -54.31 -4.95
CA GLY A 3 62.59 -53.63 -4.25
C GLY A 3 62.14 -52.37 -3.50
N ARG A 4 61.65 -52.44 -2.25
CA ARG A 4 62.32 -52.54 -0.93
C ARG A 4 63.19 -51.33 -0.50
N ASP A 5 62.81 -50.79 0.67
CA ASP A 5 63.62 -50.18 1.74
C ASP A 5 64.29 -48.82 1.42
N ASN A 6 64.38 -47.80 2.28
CA ASN A 6 64.39 -47.78 3.73
C ASN A 6 64.04 -46.38 4.29
N ALA A 7 63.71 -46.36 5.58
CA ALA A 7 63.30 -45.22 6.40
C ALA A 7 64.33 -44.09 6.57
N ALA A 8 63.86 -42.86 6.80
CA ALA A 8 64.39 -41.96 7.84
C ALA A 8 63.41 -40.80 8.14
N ARG A 9 63.09 -40.65 9.43
CA ARG A 9 62.26 -39.60 10.04
C ARG A 9 62.97 -38.24 9.99
N ILE A 10 62.27 -37.18 9.62
CA ILE A 10 62.44 -35.84 10.22
C ILE A 10 61.06 -35.21 10.41
N LEU A 11 60.77 -34.90 11.67
CA LEU A 11 59.56 -34.29 12.19
C LEU A 11 59.63 -32.77 11.93
N ALA A 12 58.66 -32.21 11.19
CA ALA A 12 58.43 -30.77 11.12
C ALA A 12 56.92 -30.51 11.17
N CYS A 13 56.46 -30.06 12.33
CA CYS A 13 55.10 -29.58 12.56
C CYS A 13 54.87 -28.27 11.79
N THR A 14 53.94 -28.29 10.84
CA THR A 14 53.35 -27.06 10.29
C THR A 14 51.91 -26.98 10.80
N ILE A 15 51.67 -26.03 11.70
CA ILE A 15 50.36 -25.73 12.28
C ILE A 15 49.48 -25.10 11.19
N VAL A 16 48.43 -25.82 10.77
CA VAL A 16 47.33 -25.25 9.98
C VAL A 16 46.30 -24.71 10.99
N GLY A 17 46.18 -23.39 11.06
CA GLY A 17 45.16 -22.73 11.86
C GLY A 17 43.77 -22.95 11.27
N ILE A 18 43.01 -23.87 11.87
CA ILE A 18 41.56 -23.98 11.68
C ILE A 18 40.92 -22.92 12.58
N CYS A 19 40.34 -21.89 11.97
CA CYS A 19 39.48 -20.94 12.67
C CYS A 19 38.16 -21.65 13.01
N ALA A 20 38.06 -22.21 14.21
CA ALA A 20 36.83 -22.75 14.74
C ALA A 20 35.98 -21.59 15.28
N CYS A 21 34.95 -21.18 14.55
CA CYS A 21 33.83 -20.43 15.12
C CYS A 21 33.06 -21.36 16.06
N THR A 22 33.27 -21.21 17.38
CA THR A 22 32.42 -21.83 18.40
C THR A 22 31.07 -21.12 18.41
N ALA A 23 30.02 -21.78 17.90
CA ALA A 23 28.65 -21.39 18.20
C ALA A 23 28.35 -21.79 19.65
N ASN A 24 28.05 -20.83 20.52
CA ASN A 24 27.54 -21.12 21.85
C ASN A 24 26.16 -21.76 21.73
N ALA A 25 26.06 -23.05 22.03
CA ALA A 25 24.78 -23.73 22.15
C ALA A 25 24.15 -23.34 23.50
N PHE A 26 23.07 -22.56 23.46
CA PHE A 26 22.16 -22.41 24.59
C PHE A 26 21.26 -23.65 24.57
N SER A 27 21.26 -24.43 25.64
CA SER A 27 20.26 -25.49 25.86
C SER A 27 19.82 -25.40 27.31
N GLY A 28 18.55 -25.06 27.50
CA GLY A 28 17.94 -24.93 28.80
C GLY A 28 16.58 -24.24 28.76
N GLU A 29 15.69 -24.63 29.67
CA GLU A 29 14.34 -24.06 29.75
C GLU A 29 14.39 -22.59 30.20
N VAL A 30 13.61 -21.75 29.52
CA VAL A 30 13.43 -20.32 29.82
C VAL A 30 11.94 -19.96 29.82
N THR A 31 11.59 -18.92 30.56
CA THR A 31 10.26 -18.28 30.49
C THR A 31 10.40 -16.93 29.80
N LEU A 32 9.72 -16.73 28.67
CA LEU A 32 9.66 -15.45 27.98
C LEU A 32 8.37 -14.74 28.38
N ARG A 33 8.50 -13.64 29.12
CA ARG A 33 7.38 -12.80 29.58
C ARG A 33 7.27 -11.58 28.70
N ALA A 34 6.07 -11.26 28.20
CA ALA A 34 5.87 -10.02 27.47
C ALA A 34 6.15 -8.81 28.38
N LYS A 35 6.87 -7.79 27.91
CA LYS A 35 7.25 -6.61 28.73
C LYS A 35 6.07 -5.78 29.23
N ASN A 36 4.91 -5.92 28.58
CA ASN A 36 3.66 -5.33 29.02
C ASN A 36 2.94 -6.17 30.10
N GLY A 37 3.47 -7.33 30.47
CA GLY A 37 2.98 -8.21 31.54
C GLY A 37 1.81 -9.13 31.15
N ASP A 38 1.35 -9.08 29.90
CA ASP A 38 0.07 -9.69 29.51
C ASP A 38 0.09 -11.22 29.39
N PHE A 39 1.27 -11.84 29.15
CA PHE A 39 1.40 -13.29 29.08
C PHE A 39 2.85 -13.78 29.17
N GLU A 40 3.01 -15.08 29.44
CA GLU A 40 4.28 -15.80 29.54
C GLU A 40 4.28 -17.06 28.67
N ILE A 41 5.43 -17.40 28.10
CA ILE A 41 5.64 -18.62 27.33
C ILE A 41 6.86 -19.35 27.89
N LYS A 42 6.73 -20.65 28.12
CA LYS A 42 7.83 -21.52 28.56
C LYS A 42 8.29 -22.44 27.44
N GLY A 43 9.60 -22.61 27.31
CA GLY A 43 10.21 -23.54 26.36
C GLY A 43 11.72 -23.60 26.49
N GLU A 44 12.33 -24.57 25.83
CA GLU A 44 13.79 -24.70 25.76
C GLU A 44 14.36 -23.66 24.80
N LEU A 45 15.28 -22.80 25.26
CA LEU A 45 15.95 -21.84 24.37
C LEU A 45 16.91 -22.58 23.45
N THR A 46 16.69 -22.47 22.13
CA THR A 46 17.47 -23.15 21.09
C THR A 46 18.34 -22.19 20.28
N ALA A 47 18.02 -20.89 20.25
CA ALA A 47 18.89 -19.85 19.67
C ALA A 47 18.56 -18.45 20.22
N TYR A 48 19.57 -17.58 20.26
CA TYR A 48 19.42 -16.15 20.53
C TYR A 48 20.39 -15.34 19.65
N ASP A 49 19.88 -14.31 18.96
CA ASP A 49 20.65 -13.48 18.01
C ASP A 49 20.61 -11.97 18.35
N GLN A 50 20.38 -11.63 19.63
CA GLN A 50 20.17 -10.27 20.15
C GLN A 50 18.83 -9.61 19.81
N ASN A 51 18.19 -9.99 18.70
CA ASN A 51 16.87 -9.48 18.32
C ASN A 51 15.74 -10.49 18.56
N LYS A 52 16.07 -11.78 18.71
CA LYS A 52 15.07 -12.84 18.77
C LYS A 52 15.49 -13.98 19.70
N TYR A 53 14.55 -14.44 20.53
CA TYR A 53 14.64 -15.71 21.24
C TYR A 53 13.96 -16.80 20.41
N THR A 54 14.65 -17.89 20.13
CA THR A 54 14.02 -19.09 19.56
C THR A 54 13.90 -20.13 20.66
N ILE A 55 12.67 -20.58 20.92
CA ILE A 55 12.38 -21.59 21.92
C ILE A 55 11.65 -22.79 21.31
N LEU A 56 11.80 -23.96 21.92
CA LEU A 56 10.97 -25.13 21.69
C LEU A 56 10.03 -25.31 22.88
N SER A 57 8.76 -24.94 22.71
CA SER A 57 7.74 -25.11 23.74
C SER A 57 7.10 -26.49 23.64
N THR A 58 6.93 -27.18 24.77
CA THR A 58 6.26 -28.50 24.83
C THR A 58 4.77 -28.43 24.46
N SER A 59 4.14 -27.26 24.57
CA SER A 59 2.73 -27.04 24.23
C SER A 59 2.49 -26.35 22.89
N LEU A 60 3.45 -25.57 22.38
CA LEU A 60 3.29 -24.73 21.17
C LEU A 60 4.28 -25.06 20.04
N GLY A 61 5.23 -25.97 20.25
CA GLY A 61 6.25 -26.32 19.27
C GLY A 61 7.35 -25.25 19.14
N ALA A 62 8.12 -25.34 18.06
CA ALA A 62 9.23 -24.42 17.81
C ALA A 62 8.71 -23.03 17.43
N MET A 63 9.17 -22.01 18.14
CA MET A 63 8.73 -20.64 17.93
C MET A 63 9.83 -19.65 18.22
N SER A 64 9.65 -18.43 17.73
CA SER A 64 10.74 -17.48 17.59
C SER A 64 10.15 -16.08 17.86
N LEU A 65 10.59 -15.44 18.94
CA LEU A 65 9.94 -14.30 19.61
C LEU A 65 10.91 -13.12 19.70
N ASP A 66 10.41 -11.91 19.47
CA ASP A 66 11.21 -10.68 19.42
C ASP A 66 11.72 -10.26 20.83
N ALA A 67 13.04 -10.14 20.99
CA ALA A 67 13.68 -9.82 22.25
C ALA A 67 13.40 -8.38 22.73
N SER A 68 12.94 -7.48 21.84
CA SER A 68 12.50 -6.15 22.23
C SER A 68 11.18 -6.19 23.02
N ARG A 69 10.33 -7.21 22.80
CA ARG A 69 8.98 -7.31 23.35
C ARG A 69 8.87 -8.27 24.54
N PHE A 70 9.88 -9.11 24.77
CA PHE A 70 9.87 -10.13 25.81
C PHE A 70 11.10 -10.06 26.72
N ASP A 71 10.88 -10.17 28.02
CA ASP A 71 11.92 -10.41 29.01
C ASP A 71 12.14 -11.92 29.16
N CYS A 72 13.40 -12.35 29.06
CA CYS A 72 13.78 -13.73 29.34
C CYS A 72 14.02 -13.90 30.84
N ILE A 73 13.31 -14.85 31.44
CA ILE A 73 13.36 -15.19 32.86
C ILE A 73 13.79 -16.65 33.01
N GLY A 74 14.93 -16.88 33.66
CA GLY A 74 15.47 -18.21 33.92
C GLY A 74 17.00 -18.23 33.95
N SER A 75 17.59 -19.26 34.54
CA SER A 75 19.05 -19.42 34.64
C SER A 75 19.74 -19.61 33.28
N ASN A 76 18.97 -19.96 32.24
CA ASN A 76 19.46 -20.23 30.88
C ASN A 76 19.22 -19.06 29.92
N CYS A 77 18.75 -17.92 30.43
CA CYS A 77 18.62 -16.72 29.61
C CYS A 77 20.02 -16.18 29.26
N PRO A 78 20.24 -15.72 28.02
CA PRO A 78 21.51 -15.15 27.61
C PRO A 78 21.87 -13.97 28.50
N THR A 79 22.89 -14.13 29.34
CA THR A 79 23.42 -13.05 30.17
C THR A 79 24.41 -12.25 29.35
N ASP A 80 23.93 -11.23 28.64
CA ASP A 80 24.80 -10.11 28.28
C ASP A 80 24.94 -9.22 29.51
N ALA A 81 26.17 -9.13 30.02
CA ALA A 81 26.56 -8.22 31.07
C ALA A 81 26.25 -6.79 30.62
N VAL A 82 25.11 -6.26 31.05
CA VAL A 82 24.81 -4.83 31.00
C VAL A 82 25.71 -4.15 32.03
N ALA A 83 26.95 -3.85 31.62
CA ALA A 83 27.68 -2.75 32.24
C ALA A 83 26.88 -1.48 31.91
N MET A 84 26.16 -0.96 32.91
CA MET A 84 25.60 0.38 32.89
C MET A 84 26.74 1.36 32.58
N ARG A 85 26.90 1.72 31.31
CA ARG A 85 27.47 3.01 30.96
C ARG A 85 26.34 4.01 31.18
N THR A 86 26.39 4.69 32.32
CA THR A 86 26.00 6.09 32.37
C THR A 86 26.94 6.84 31.41
N GLU A 87 26.59 6.86 30.13
CA GLU A 87 27.03 7.97 29.29
C GLU A 87 26.33 9.20 29.86
N ALA A 88 27.13 10.08 30.46
CA ALA A 88 26.74 11.46 30.61
C ALA A 88 26.18 11.94 29.28
N ALA A 89 25.10 12.72 29.36
CA ALA A 89 24.58 13.46 28.21
C ALA A 89 25.76 14.02 27.41
N PRO A 90 25.74 13.93 26.07
CA PRO A 90 26.73 14.64 25.27
C PRO A 90 26.74 16.09 25.76
N PRO A 91 27.92 16.72 25.94
CA PRO A 91 27.96 18.12 26.32
C PRO A 91 27.10 18.88 25.32
N ASP A 92 26.18 19.71 25.83
CA ASP A 92 25.25 20.55 25.05
C ASP A 92 25.84 20.90 23.69
N VAL A 93 25.51 20.09 22.69
CA VAL A 93 25.67 20.50 21.30
C VAL A 93 24.54 21.50 21.14
N PRO A 94 24.82 22.79 20.84
CA PRO A 94 23.74 23.72 20.55
C PRO A 94 22.92 23.08 19.44
N ALA A 95 21.65 22.76 19.73
CA ALA A 95 20.74 22.22 18.75
C ALA A 95 20.54 23.29 17.68
N GLY A 96 21.37 23.22 16.64
CA GLY A 96 20.98 23.76 15.36
C GLY A 96 19.69 23.07 14.92
N PRO A 97 18.84 23.74 14.13
CA PRO A 97 17.59 23.15 13.67
C PRO A 97 17.84 21.82 12.95
N THR A 98 17.15 20.75 13.37
CA THR A 98 17.19 19.44 12.71
C THR A 98 16.66 19.59 11.29
N SER A 99 17.45 19.16 10.30
CA SER A 99 17.05 19.21 8.88
C SER A 99 16.75 17.81 8.36
N ILE A 100 15.54 17.64 7.82
CA ILE A 100 15.13 16.42 7.13
C ILE A 100 14.81 16.74 5.68
N SER A 101 14.91 15.73 4.82
CA SER A 101 14.59 15.80 3.40
C SER A 101 13.60 14.72 3.00
N ILE A 102 12.63 15.11 2.17
CA ILE A 102 11.56 14.27 1.62
C ILE A 102 11.65 14.37 0.09
N SER A 103 11.84 13.25 -0.59
CA SER A 103 12.03 13.23 -2.05
C SER A 103 11.01 12.36 -2.76
N GLY A 104 10.59 12.77 -3.96
CA GLY A 104 9.98 11.86 -4.93
C GLY A 104 8.79 12.40 -5.69
N SER A 105 7.67 11.67 -5.62
CA SER A 105 6.47 11.84 -6.44
C SER A 105 5.98 13.29 -6.54
N ASN A 106 5.88 13.79 -7.77
CA ASN A 106 5.25 15.08 -8.09
C ASN A 106 3.78 15.10 -7.65
N THR A 107 3.08 13.99 -7.84
CA THR A 107 1.67 13.87 -7.45
C THR A 107 1.48 14.13 -5.96
N ILE A 108 2.32 13.53 -5.10
CA ILE A 108 2.23 13.73 -3.66
C ILE A 108 2.81 15.09 -3.28
N GLY A 109 3.96 15.47 -3.85
CA GLY A 109 4.71 16.66 -3.48
C GLY A 109 4.06 17.99 -3.90
N ASN A 110 3.21 18.01 -4.93
CA ASN A 110 2.68 19.28 -5.43
C ASN A 110 1.70 19.96 -4.47
N GLN A 111 0.83 19.17 -3.83
CA GLN A 111 -0.24 19.67 -2.97
C GLN A 111 -0.36 18.89 -1.67
N LEU A 112 -0.39 17.55 -1.72
CA LEU A 112 -0.67 16.72 -0.55
C LEU A 112 0.40 16.81 0.54
N MET A 113 1.68 16.59 0.21
CA MET A 113 2.75 16.67 1.21
C MET A 113 2.89 18.08 1.83
N PRO A 114 2.88 19.18 1.05
CA PRO A 114 2.80 20.53 1.62
C PRO A 114 1.65 20.72 2.62
N SER A 115 0.44 20.27 2.27
CA SER A 115 -0.73 20.36 3.17
C SER A 115 -0.56 19.53 4.44
N LEU A 116 0.06 18.36 4.35
CA LEU A 116 0.37 17.51 5.51
C LEU A 116 1.42 18.15 6.41
N ILE A 117 2.47 18.74 5.84
CA ILE A 117 3.50 19.47 6.59
C ILE A 117 2.88 20.66 7.33
N ASP A 118 2.03 21.45 6.65
CA ASP A 118 1.32 22.58 7.25
C ASP A 118 0.47 22.16 8.46
N ALA A 119 -0.32 21.09 8.30
CA ALA A 119 -1.17 20.60 9.36
C ALA A 119 -0.39 19.92 10.50
N TYR A 120 0.71 19.23 10.20
CA TYR A 120 1.61 18.67 11.20
C TYR A 120 2.21 19.78 12.08
N ALA A 121 2.72 20.85 11.48
CA ALA A 121 3.22 22.01 12.21
C ALA A 121 2.13 22.64 13.09
N GLY A 122 0.92 22.82 12.54
CA GLY A 122 -0.23 23.29 13.30
C GLY A 122 -0.59 22.40 14.49
N SER A 123 -0.57 21.08 14.31
CA SER A 123 -0.86 20.09 15.37
C SER A 123 0.16 20.11 16.51
N THR A 124 1.39 20.54 16.22
CA THR A 124 2.47 20.69 17.20
C THR A 124 2.63 22.13 17.70
N SER A 125 1.67 23.01 17.40
CA SER A 125 1.69 24.44 17.72
C SER A 125 2.92 25.20 17.19
N LYS A 126 3.46 24.76 16.06
CA LYS A 126 4.58 25.36 15.36
C LYS A 126 4.08 26.17 14.16
N THR A 127 4.86 27.17 13.75
CA THR A 127 4.60 27.96 12.54
C THR A 127 5.56 27.56 11.43
N LEU A 128 5.17 27.79 10.17
CA LEU A 128 6.01 27.49 9.01
C LEU A 128 6.26 28.75 8.17
N THR A 129 7.49 28.88 7.71
CA THR A 129 7.84 29.75 6.57
C THR A 129 8.32 28.88 5.42
N LYS A 130 7.99 29.26 4.18
CA LYS A 130 8.27 28.48 2.98
C LYS A 130 9.19 29.25 2.06
N VAL A 131 10.24 28.61 1.57
CA VAL A 131 11.10 29.11 0.50
C VAL A 131 10.99 28.14 -0.67
N VAL A 132 10.58 28.64 -1.83
CA VAL A 132 10.39 27.83 -3.04
C VAL A 132 11.53 28.13 -4.01
N SER A 133 12.12 27.09 -4.59
CA SER A 133 13.16 27.22 -5.61
C SER A 133 12.65 27.92 -6.87
N PRO A 134 13.53 28.51 -7.70
CA PRO A 134 13.12 29.19 -8.93
C PRO A 134 12.38 28.31 -9.95
N ASP A 135 12.71 27.02 -10.01
CA ASP A 135 12.02 26.03 -10.86
C ASP A 135 10.70 25.54 -10.24
N GLY A 136 10.42 25.96 -9.00
CA GLY A 136 9.27 25.54 -8.22
C GLY A 136 9.39 24.14 -7.66
N LEU A 137 10.35 23.30 -8.02
CA LEU A 137 10.33 21.86 -7.70
C LEU A 137 10.77 21.55 -6.26
N ASP A 138 11.63 22.38 -5.69
CA ASP A 138 12.12 22.23 -4.33
C ASP A 138 11.46 23.27 -3.40
N VAL A 139 11.04 22.81 -2.22
CA VAL A 139 10.43 23.67 -1.20
C VAL A 139 11.08 23.41 0.15
N GLU A 140 11.57 24.46 0.78
CA GLU A 140 12.10 24.41 2.14
C GLU A 140 11.05 24.98 3.10
N PHE A 141 10.60 24.15 4.04
CA PHE A 141 9.71 24.54 5.13
C PHE A 141 10.54 24.72 6.39
N ARG A 142 10.65 25.95 6.89
CA ARG A 142 11.31 26.25 8.17
C ARG A 142 10.28 26.35 9.26
N MET A 143 10.48 25.59 10.31
CA MET A 143 9.55 25.43 11.41
C MET A 143 10.01 26.23 12.61
N SER A 144 9.10 26.99 13.22
CA SER A 144 9.44 27.80 14.39
C SER A 144 8.48 27.57 15.55
N GLY A 145 9.01 27.58 16.76
CA GLY A 145 8.25 27.52 18.00
C GLY A 145 7.48 28.81 18.27
N LYS A 146 6.60 28.79 19.29
CA LYS A 146 5.86 30.01 19.71
C LYS A 146 6.77 31.13 20.21
N ASP A 147 7.95 30.79 20.68
CA ASP A 147 9.00 31.72 21.12
C ASP A 147 9.86 32.23 19.96
N GLY A 148 9.54 31.84 18.71
CA GLY A 148 10.26 32.25 17.50
C GLY A 148 11.58 31.52 17.27
N LYS A 149 11.91 30.51 18.08
CA LYS A 149 13.10 29.69 17.86
C LYS A 149 12.92 28.74 16.68
N ASP A 150 13.99 28.51 15.94
CA ASP A 150 14.03 27.52 14.87
C ASP A 150 13.98 26.10 15.46
N GLU A 151 13.02 25.32 14.99
CA GLU A 151 12.64 24.01 15.49
C GLU A 151 12.87 22.91 14.43
N GLY A 152 13.40 23.28 13.26
CA GLY A 152 13.76 22.34 12.21
C GLY A 152 13.40 22.81 10.81
N VAL A 153 13.99 22.13 9.83
CA VAL A 153 13.80 22.39 8.41
C VAL A 153 13.36 21.11 7.71
N ILE A 154 12.31 21.20 6.89
CA ILE A 154 11.86 20.11 6.03
C ILE A 154 12.10 20.54 4.58
N ALA A 155 13.08 19.92 3.92
CA ALA A 155 13.30 20.07 2.49
C ALA A 155 12.42 19.08 1.72
N LEU A 156 11.67 19.56 0.74
CA LEU A 156 10.78 18.77 -0.10
C LEU A 156 11.25 18.84 -1.55
N HIS A 157 11.59 17.69 -2.13
CA HIS A 157 12.06 17.55 -3.50
C HIS A 157 11.06 16.77 -4.36
N ARG A 158 10.63 17.35 -5.48
CA ARG A 158 9.50 16.85 -6.28
C ARG A 158 9.95 16.53 -7.70
N HIS A 159 10.73 15.45 -7.82
CA HIS A 159 11.42 15.07 -9.06
C HIS A 159 10.95 13.71 -9.60
N GLY A 160 9.80 13.21 -9.14
CA GLY A 160 9.17 11.97 -9.58
C GLY A 160 9.44 10.76 -8.69
N SER A 161 8.58 9.74 -8.77
CA SER A 161 8.59 8.60 -7.83
C SER A 161 9.90 7.79 -7.81
N ALA A 162 10.69 7.80 -8.88
CA ALA A 162 11.98 7.10 -8.92
C ALA A 162 13.07 7.81 -8.09
N THR A 163 13.00 9.14 -7.95
CA THR A 163 14.01 9.90 -7.21
C THR A 163 13.89 9.69 -5.71
N ALA A 164 12.70 9.32 -5.21
CA ALA A 164 12.52 8.86 -3.82
C ALA A 164 13.55 7.80 -3.45
N PHE A 165 13.64 6.74 -4.25
CA PHE A 165 14.52 5.61 -3.98
C PHE A 165 15.98 5.95 -4.25
N ALA A 166 16.27 6.72 -5.29
CA ALA A 166 17.63 7.19 -5.58
C ALA A 166 18.19 8.09 -4.46
N ASP A 167 17.37 8.96 -3.88
CA ASP A 167 17.77 9.86 -2.80
C ASP A 167 17.85 9.13 -1.45
N MET A 168 16.99 8.14 -1.22
CA MET A 168 17.12 7.22 -0.07
C MET A 168 18.41 6.37 -0.17
N GLU A 169 18.77 5.88 -1.36
CA GLU A 169 20.02 5.15 -1.61
C GLU A 169 21.25 6.03 -1.31
N LYS A 170 21.19 7.31 -1.67
CA LYS A 170 22.24 8.29 -1.34
C LYS A 170 22.18 8.80 0.11
N LYS A 171 21.21 8.34 0.91
CA LYS A 171 20.92 8.80 2.28
C LYS A 171 20.67 10.31 2.38
N VAL A 172 20.22 10.92 1.27
CA VAL A 172 19.82 12.33 1.22
C VAL A 172 18.45 12.49 1.87
N SER A 173 17.51 11.61 1.51
CA SER A 173 16.13 11.68 1.98
C SER A 173 15.83 10.63 3.04
N GLN A 174 15.11 11.04 4.10
CA GLN A 174 14.65 10.15 5.16
C GLN A 174 13.26 9.56 4.85
N ILE A 175 12.46 10.25 4.03
CA ILE A 175 11.13 9.83 3.61
C ILE A 175 11.02 9.92 2.09
N GLY A 176 10.87 8.79 1.42
CA GLY A 176 10.59 8.73 0.00
C GLY A 176 9.09 8.82 -0.29
N MET A 177 8.68 9.63 -1.25
CA MET A 177 7.29 9.69 -1.76
C MET A 177 7.19 8.98 -3.10
N ALA A 178 6.27 8.04 -3.25
CA ALA A 178 6.06 7.38 -4.54
C ALA A 178 4.57 7.17 -4.85
N SER A 179 4.20 7.41 -6.10
CA SER A 179 2.87 7.12 -6.65
C SER A 179 2.80 5.77 -7.37
N ARG A 180 3.77 4.90 -7.10
CA ARG A 180 3.80 3.50 -7.51
C ARG A 180 4.54 2.72 -6.43
N ARG A 181 4.34 1.40 -6.41
CA ARG A 181 5.15 0.56 -5.54
C ARG A 181 6.63 0.63 -5.97
N VAL A 182 7.52 0.48 -5.01
CA VAL A 182 8.96 0.29 -5.24
C VAL A 182 9.18 -0.94 -6.14
N LYS A 183 10.11 -0.83 -7.10
CA LYS A 183 10.48 -1.92 -8.01
C LYS A 183 11.52 -2.85 -7.37
N ASP A 184 11.62 -4.07 -7.86
CA ASP A 184 12.58 -5.05 -7.34
C ASP A 184 14.04 -4.56 -7.42
N ASP A 185 14.42 -3.86 -8.49
CA ASP A 185 15.77 -3.31 -8.64
C ASP A 185 16.05 -2.17 -7.64
N GLU A 186 15.04 -1.35 -7.35
CA GLU A 186 15.11 -0.30 -6.33
C GLU A 186 15.21 -0.90 -4.92
N VAL A 187 14.43 -1.96 -4.63
CA VAL A 187 14.54 -2.70 -3.37
C VAL A 187 15.94 -3.28 -3.20
N GLN A 188 16.52 -3.90 -4.23
CA GLN A 188 17.86 -4.47 -4.16
C GLN A 188 18.93 -3.42 -3.87
N LYS A 189 18.85 -2.23 -4.51
CA LYS A 189 19.77 -1.11 -4.25
C LYS A 189 19.67 -0.60 -2.81
N LEU A 190 18.44 -0.42 -2.31
CA LEU A 190 18.21 0.02 -0.93
C LEU A 190 18.64 -1.04 0.10
N ALA A 191 18.45 -2.32 -0.20
CA ALA A 191 18.93 -3.40 0.65
C ALA A 191 20.47 -3.41 0.72
N ALA A 192 21.16 -3.17 -0.41
CA ALA A 192 22.61 -3.15 -0.48
C ALA A 192 23.27 -2.06 0.40
N ILE A 193 22.57 -0.94 0.65
CA ILE A 193 23.05 0.12 1.55
C ILE A 193 22.59 -0.03 3.01
N GLY A 194 21.95 -1.15 3.35
CA GLY A 194 21.54 -1.50 4.71
C GLY A 194 20.13 -1.07 5.12
N LEU A 195 19.26 -0.65 4.20
CA LEU A 195 17.85 -0.32 4.51
C LEU A 195 16.92 -1.55 4.52
N GLY A 196 17.42 -2.70 4.05
CA GLY A 196 16.68 -3.95 3.93
C GLY A 196 15.59 -3.91 2.85
N ASP A 197 14.66 -4.86 2.89
CA ASP A 197 13.49 -4.83 2.00
C ASP A 197 12.50 -3.76 2.47
N VAL A 198 12.48 -2.62 1.76
CA VAL A 198 11.61 -1.48 2.10
C VAL A 198 10.11 -1.76 1.86
N ARG A 199 9.75 -2.92 1.31
CA ARG A 199 8.34 -3.39 1.22
C ARG A 199 7.86 -4.03 2.51
N ARG A 200 8.71 -4.19 3.52
CA ARG A 200 8.30 -4.75 4.82
C ARG A 200 7.37 -3.81 5.59
N PRO A 201 6.52 -4.36 6.48
CA PRO A 201 5.76 -3.54 7.41
C PRO A 201 6.67 -2.58 8.19
N GLY A 202 6.26 -1.31 8.31
CA GLY A 202 7.04 -0.26 8.96
C GLY A 202 8.02 0.49 8.04
N SER A 203 8.18 0.06 6.79
CA SER A 203 8.98 0.77 5.77
C SER A 203 8.15 1.24 4.58
N GLU A 204 7.12 0.49 4.17
CA GLU A 204 6.17 0.88 3.13
C GLU A 204 4.85 1.29 3.79
N HIS A 205 4.47 2.55 3.62
CA HIS A 205 3.30 3.13 4.24
C HIS A 205 2.34 3.67 3.18
N ILE A 206 1.06 3.34 3.28
CA ILE A 206 0.05 3.82 2.33
C ILE A 206 -0.55 5.09 2.91
N LEU A 207 -0.32 6.21 2.23
CA LEU A 207 -0.78 7.54 2.62
C LEU A 207 -2.25 7.75 2.26
N GLY A 208 -2.62 7.31 1.06
CA GLY A 208 -3.94 7.45 0.46
C GLY A 208 -3.97 6.78 -0.89
N LEU A 209 -5.04 7.03 -1.65
CA LEU A 209 -5.19 6.58 -3.02
C LEU A 209 -5.40 7.77 -3.95
N ASP A 210 -5.17 7.52 -5.23
CA ASP A 210 -5.43 8.44 -6.32
C ASP A 210 -6.21 7.69 -7.40
N GLY A 211 -7.09 8.40 -8.10
CA GLY A 211 -7.94 7.82 -9.14
C GLY A 211 -8.30 8.87 -10.18
N LEU A 212 -8.07 8.54 -11.45
CA LEU A 212 -8.29 9.46 -12.56
C LEU A 212 -9.49 9.09 -13.39
N LEU A 213 -10.41 10.03 -13.55
CA LEU A 213 -11.59 9.86 -14.37
C LEU A 213 -11.28 10.24 -15.81
N VAL A 214 -11.82 9.46 -16.76
CA VAL A 214 -11.97 9.91 -18.14
C VAL A 214 -13.28 10.68 -18.24
N LEU A 215 -13.20 11.91 -18.71
CA LEU A 215 -14.28 12.89 -18.73
C LEU A 215 -14.70 13.18 -20.18
N VAL A 216 -16.00 13.33 -20.37
CA VAL A 216 -16.62 13.86 -21.61
C VAL A 216 -17.69 14.90 -21.23
N SER A 217 -18.17 15.65 -22.21
CA SER A 217 -19.35 16.51 -22.00
C SER A 217 -20.58 15.68 -21.55
N PRO A 218 -21.45 16.23 -20.68
CA PRO A 218 -22.74 15.61 -20.35
C PRO A 218 -23.64 15.37 -21.58
N GLN A 219 -23.46 16.13 -22.66
CA GLN A 219 -24.21 15.97 -23.91
C GLN A 219 -23.60 14.92 -24.85
N ASN A 220 -22.42 14.39 -24.54
CA ASN A 220 -21.82 13.29 -25.28
C ASN A 220 -22.56 11.98 -24.92
N PRO A 221 -22.99 11.14 -25.88
CA PRO A 221 -23.76 9.92 -25.59
C PRO A 221 -22.94 8.76 -24.99
N VAL A 222 -21.60 8.79 -25.04
CA VAL A 222 -20.74 7.70 -24.56
C VAL A 222 -20.93 7.49 -23.06
N VAL A 223 -21.12 6.23 -22.64
CA VAL A 223 -21.26 5.85 -21.22
C VAL A 223 -20.03 5.07 -20.73
N SER A 224 -19.40 4.30 -21.62
CA SER A 224 -18.26 3.46 -21.28
C SER A 224 -17.32 3.30 -22.46
N LEU A 225 -16.02 3.16 -22.19
CA LEU A 225 -15.02 2.83 -23.21
C LEU A 225 -14.05 1.75 -22.71
N PRO A 226 -13.58 0.85 -23.59
CA PRO A 226 -12.46 -0.03 -23.27
C PRO A 226 -11.18 0.77 -23.02
N MET A 227 -10.30 0.27 -22.13
CA MET A 227 -9.02 0.94 -21.82
C MET A 227 -8.14 1.17 -23.07
N ASP A 228 -8.04 0.17 -23.95
CA ASP A 228 -7.29 0.29 -25.21
C ASP A 228 -7.86 1.38 -26.13
N THR A 229 -9.19 1.52 -26.18
CA THR A 229 -9.85 2.59 -26.94
C THR A 229 -9.56 3.96 -26.35
N ILE A 230 -9.58 4.09 -25.01
CA ILE A 230 -9.19 5.33 -24.33
C ILE A 230 -7.75 5.70 -24.73
N ALA A 231 -6.80 4.76 -24.64
CA ALA A 231 -5.41 5.02 -25.01
C ALA A 231 -5.26 5.48 -26.47
N LYS A 232 -5.96 4.85 -27.41
CA LYS A 232 -5.99 5.23 -28.84
C LYS A 232 -6.60 6.60 -29.11
N ILE A 233 -7.62 7.00 -28.36
CA ILE A 233 -8.21 8.35 -28.48
C ILE A 233 -7.20 9.40 -28.01
N PHE A 234 -6.60 9.21 -26.83
CA PHE A 234 -5.65 10.16 -26.28
C PHE A 234 -4.33 10.24 -27.07
N SER A 235 -3.97 9.20 -27.81
CA SER A 235 -2.83 9.22 -28.73
C SER A 235 -3.14 9.89 -30.07
N GLY A 236 -4.42 10.01 -30.44
CA GLY A 236 -4.86 10.51 -31.74
C GLY A 236 -4.92 9.45 -32.84
N GLU A 237 -4.81 8.16 -32.51
CA GLU A 237 -5.09 7.06 -33.44
C GLU A 237 -6.60 6.95 -33.75
N ILE A 238 -7.43 7.32 -32.77
CA ILE A 238 -8.88 7.51 -32.95
C ILE A 238 -9.16 9.01 -32.82
N THR A 239 -9.69 9.60 -33.90
CA THR A 239 -9.90 11.04 -34.02
C THR A 239 -11.35 11.44 -34.24
N ASP A 240 -12.26 10.48 -34.46
CA ASP A 240 -13.68 10.72 -34.64
C ASP A 240 -14.53 9.71 -33.85
N TRP A 241 -15.58 10.21 -33.19
CA TRP A 241 -16.50 9.42 -32.37
C TRP A 241 -17.18 8.27 -33.16
N SER A 242 -17.34 8.40 -34.48
CA SER A 242 -17.87 7.30 -35.32
C SER A 242 -16.99 6.06 -35.36
N GLN A 243 -15.67 6.19 -35.13
CA GLN A 243 -14.75 5.06 -35.09
C GLN A 243 -14.97 4.16 -33.86
N VAL A 244 -15.74 4.63 -32.87
CA VAL A 244 -16.12 3.88 -31.65
C VAL A 244 -17.63 3.66 -31.57
N GLY A 245 -18.33 3.74 -32.70
CA GLY A 245 -19.76 3.43 -32.81
C GLY A 245 -20.69 4.51 -32.26
N GLN A 246 -20.24 5.75 -32.16
CA GLN A 246 -21.02 6.90 -31.73
C GLN A 246 -21.38 7.82 -32.90
N PRO A 247 -22.29 8.81 -32.73
CA PRO A 247 -22.52 9.80 -33.78
C PRO A 247 -21.21 10.49 -34.21
N ALA A 248 -21.05 10.72 -35.51
CA ALA A 248 -19.83 11.32 -36.06
C ALA A 248 -19.53 12.70 -35.44
N GLY A 249 -18.24 12.96 -35.21
CA GLY A 249 -17.76 14.16 -34.56
C GLY A 249 -16.28 14.05 -34.25
N LYS A 250 -15.49 15.01 -34.73
CA LYS A 250 -14.05 15.09 -34.45
C LYS A 250 -13.84 15.19 -32.95
N ILE A 251 -12.97 14.34 -32.42
CA ILE A 251 -12.60 14.32 -31.00
C ILE A 251 -11.58 15.41 -30.72
N ASP A 252 -11.86 16.26 -29.75
CA ASP A 252 -10.92 17.23 -29.22
C ASP A 252 -10.40 16.75 -27.85
N VAL A 253 -9.08 16.62 -27.74
CA VAL A 253 -8.41 16.05 -26.55
C VAL A 253 -7.96 17.17 -25.61
N TYR A 254 -8.30 17.05 -24.34
CA TYR A 254 -7.89 17.95 -23.27
C TYR A 254 -7.04 17.21 -22.25
N ALA A 255 -5.94 17.81 -21.80
CA ALA A 255 -5.04 17.18 -20.84
C ALA A 255 -4.37 18.19 -19.90
N PRO A 256 -3.94 17.78 -18.69
CA PRO A 256 -3.13 18.64 -17.85
C PRO A 256 -1.77 18.94 -18.50
N THR A 257 -1.05 19.95 -18.02
CA THR A 257 0.34 20.17 -18.46
C THR A 257 1.25 19.00 -18.06
N LYS A 258 2.46 18.94 -18.63
CA LYS A 258 3.38 17.81 -18.45
C LYS A 258 3.92 17.72 -17.02
N GLU A 259 3.89 18.83 -16.28
CA GLU A 259 4.33 18.93 -14.89
C GLU A 259 3.26 18.43 -13.90
N SER A 260 2.05 18.15 -14.40
CA SER A 260 0.94 17.71 -13.56
C SER A 260 1.12 16.25 -13.12
N GLY A 261 1.05 16.03 -11.80
CA GLY A 261 1.03 14.68 -11.25
C GLY A 261 -0.15 13.82 -11.74
N THR A 262 -1.22 14.44 -12.26
CA THR A 262 -2.33 13.76 -12.95
C THR A 262 -1.91 13.26 -14.33
N PHE A 263 -1.15 14.05 -15.10
CA PHE A 263 -0.63 13.62 -16.39
C PHE A 263 0.34 12.45 -16.22
N ASP A 264 1.26 12.53 -15.24
CA ASP A 264 2.20 11.45 -14.92
C ASP A 264 1.48 10.10 -14.68
N THR A 265 0.34 10.12 -13.98
CA THR A 265 -0.49 8.93 -13.74
C THR A 265 -1.08 8.39 -15.01
N PHE A 266 -1.74 9.26 -15.78
CA PHE A 266 -2.46 8.85 -16.98
C PHE A 266 -1.50 8.28 -18.02
N GLU A 267 -0.35 8.93 -18.18
CA GLU A 267 0.72 8.43 -19.02
C GLU A 267 1.20 7.04 -18.57
N SER A 268 1.41 6.84 -17.27
CA SER A 268 1.94 5.58 -16.72
C SER A 268 0.95 4.42 -16.76
N LEU A 269 -0.35 4.68 -16.55
CA LEU A 269 -1.38 3.65 -16.43
C LEU A 269 -2.17 3.42 -17.73
N VAL A 270 -2.21 4.40 -18.64
CA VAL A 270 -3.01 4.32 -19.87
C VAL A 270 -2.12 4.35 -21.11
N LEU A 271 -1.24 5.34 -21.26
CA LEU A 271 -0.52 5.51 -22.54
C LEU A 271 0.68 4.55 -22.69
N LYS A 272 1.59 4.54 -21.72
CA LYS A 272 2.83 3.71 -21.75
C LYS A 272 2.57 2.21 -21.88
N PRO A 273 1.61 1.60 -21.16
CA PRO A 273 1.31 0.17 -21.34
C PRO A 273 0.87 -0.19 -22.76
N HIS A 274 0.24 0.76 -23.47
CA HIS A 274 -0.17 0.62 -24.87
C HIS A 274 0.86 1.17 -25.86
N LYS A 275 2.05 1.58 -25.41
CA LYS A 275 3.14 2.16 -26.23
C LYS A 275 2.71 3.42 -27.00
N PHE A 276 1.84 4.22 -26.39
CA PHE A 276 1.42 5.49 -26.94
C PHE A 276 2.00 6.66 -26.15
N GLU A 277 2.01 7.82 -26.80
CA GLU A 277 2.21 9.13 -26.21
C GLU A 277 0.95 9.96 -26.39
N LEU A 278 0.81 11.06 -25.63
CA LEU A 278 -0.32 11.96 -25.80
C LEU A 278 -0.24 12.65 -27.16
N THR A 279 -1.37 12.79 -27.85
CA THR A 279 -1.44 13.51 -29.12
C THR A 279 -0.88 14.94 -28.98
N PRO A 280 -0.06 15.42 -29.94
CA PRO A 280 0.45 16.80 -29.91
C PRO A 280 -0.66 17.85 -30.06
N ASN A 281 -1.85 17.44 -30.51
CA ASN A 281 -3.01 18.31 -30.69
C ASN A 281 -3.82 18.53 -29.40
N ALA A 282 -3.42 17.91 -28.28
CA ALA A 282 -4.14 18.04 -27.03
C ALA A 282 -4.07 19.47 -26.50
N LYS A 283 -5.22 20.08 -26.20
CA LYS A 283 -5.27 21.38 -25.53
C LYS A 283 -4.96 21.20 -24.04
N ARG A 284 -4.00 21.98 -23.54
CA ARG A 284 -3.45 21.80 -22.19
C ARG A 284 -3.62 23.02 -21.29
N THR A 285 -3.85 22.78 -20.01
CA THR A 285 -3.85 23.80 -18.94
C THR A 285 -3.33 23.19 -17.64
N ALA A 286 -2.73 24.03 -16.79
CA ALA A 286 -2.32 23.64 -15.45
C ALA A 286 -3.48 23.69 -14.44
N ASN A 287 -4.61 24.30 -14.82
CA ASN A 287 -5.80 24.42 -13.98
C ASN A 287 -6.78 23.27 -14.29
N HIS A 288 -6.84 22.28 -13.41
CA HIS A 288 -7.72 21.10 -13.56
C HIS A 288 -9.20 21.45 -13.62
N ALA A 289 -9.64 22.50 -12.89
CA ALA A 289 -11.03 22.94 -12.92
C ALA A 289 -11.39 23.54 -14.28
N GLU A 290 -10.52 24.39 -14.82
CA GLU A 290 -10.67 24.97 -16.15
C GLU A 290 -10.72 23.88 -17.24
N GLN A 291 -9.83 22.88 -17.17
CA GLN A 291 -9.84 21.78 -18.14
C GLN A 291 -11.17 21.01 -18.11
N SER A 292 -11.66 20.69 -16.91
CA SER A 292 -12.91 19.95 -16.75
C SER A 292 -14.11 20.78 -17.23
N ASP A 293 -14.05 22.10 -17.07
CA ASP A 293 -15.02 23.02 -17.65
C ASP A 293 -14.90 23.07 -19.19
N TRP A 294 -13.71 23.02 -19.79
CA TRP A 294 -13.56 22.89 -21.25
C TRP A 294 -14.22 21.60 -21.77
N VAL A 295 -13.94 20.47 -21.12
CA VAL A 295 -14.53 19.16 -21.48
C VAL A 295 -16.06 19.18 -21.34
N ALA A 296 -16.59 19.81 -20.29
CA ALA A 296 -18.03 19.89 -20.07
C ALA A 296 -18.76 20.69 -21.17
N HIS A 297 -18.14 21.75 -21.69
CA HIS A 297 -18.73 22.63 -22.70
C HIS A 297 -18.51 22.17 -24.15
N ASP A 298 -17.57 21.25 -24.38
CA ASP A 298 -17.33 20.67 -25.69
C ASP A 298 -18.00 19.30 -25.83
N ARG A 299 -19.08 19.23 -26.63
CA ARG A 299 -19.83 18.00 -26.89
C ARG A 299 -18.95 16.86 -27.43
N ASN A 300 -17.89 17.19 -28.18
CA ASN A 300 -16.98 16.20 -28.75
C ASN A 300 -15.68 16.05 -27.94
N GLY A 301 -15.56 16.81 -26.84
CA GLY A 301 -14.38 16.85 -26.00
C GLY A 301 -14.20 15.62 -25.13
N ILE A 302 -12.94 15.21 -24.96
CA ILE A 302 -12.53 14.20 -23.99
C ILE A 302 -11.33 14.69 -23.20
N GLY A 303 -11.32 14.46 -21.89
CA GLY A 303 -10.18 14.77 -21.03
C GLY A 303 -10.05 13.81 -19.87
N PHE A 304 -9.10 14.05 -18.97
CA PHE A 304 -8.97 13.26 -17.74
C PHE A 304 -8.52 14.13 -16.58
N ALA A 305 -9.06 13.85 -15.41
CA ALA A 305 -8.76 14.60 -14.20
C ALA A 305 -8.81 13.68 -12.97
N GLY A 306 -8.21 14.12 -11.86
CA GLY A 306 -8.45 13.49 -10.56
C GLY A 306 -9.94 13.55 -10.21
N ILE A 307 -10.44 12.57 -9.46
CA ILE A 307 -11.86 12.45 -9.12
C ILE A 307 -12.49 13.70 -8.49
N ALA A 308 -11.73 14.47 -7.69
CA ALA A 308 -12.21 15.73 -7.11
C ALA A 308 -12.55 16.82 -8.17
N TYR A 309 -12.00 16.69 -9.38
CA TYR A 309 -12.15 17.65 -10.46
C TYR A 309 -13.17 17.25 -11.53
N GLN A 310 -14.00 16.23 -11.31
CA GLN A 310 -15.06 15.88 -12.26
C GLN A 310 -15.94 17.09 -12.65
N ARG A 311 -16.31 17.90 -11.64
CA ARG A 311 -17.15 19.11 -11.80
C ARG A 311 -18.40 18.83 -12.63
N ASN A 312 -18.66 19.63 -13.67
CA ASN A 312 -19.82 19.51 -14.54
C ASN A 312 -19.60 18.51 -15.69
N ALA A 313 -18.42 17.91 -15.81
CA ALA A 313 -18.18 16.89 -16.83
C ALA A 313 -18.78 15.54 -16.42
N LYS A 314 -19.02 14.69 -17.41
CA LYS A 314 -19.50 13.32 -17.20
C LYS A 314 -18.33 12.35 -17.21
N ALA A 315 -18.15 11.62 -16.12
CA ALA A 315 -17.15 10.56 -16.04
C ALA A 315 -17.62 9.30 -16.78
N LEU A 316 -16.69 8.66 -17.51
CA LEU A 316 -16.95 7.41 -18.21
C LEU A 316 -16.64 6.19 -17.34
N ASN A 317 -17.44 5.14 -17.52
CA ASN A 317 -17.08 3.81 -17.04
C ASN A 317 -15.94 3.24 -17.90
N ILE A 318 -15.08 2.43 -17.29
CA ILE A 318 -13.99 1.76 -18.01
C ILE A 318 -14.34 0.28 -18.17
N VAL A 319 -14.26 -0.19 -19.41
CA VAL A 319 -14.45 -1.61 -19.74
C VAL A 319 -13.09 -2.29 -19.78
N SER A 320 -12.95 -3.36 -19.00
CA SER A 320 -11.75 -4.19 -18.99
C SER A 320 -11.73 -5.13 -20.19
N THR A 321 -10.60 -5.76 -20.48
CA THR A 321 -10.39 -6.67 -21.63
C THR A 321 -11.38 -7.84 -21.67
N CYS A 322 -11.77 -8.35 -20.51
CA CYS A 322 -12.75 -9.43 -20.37
C CYS A 322 -14.21 -8.95 -20.30
N GLY A 323 -14.48 -7.64 -20.42
CA GLY A 323 -15.84 -7.07 -20.42
C GLY A 323 -16.38 -6.61 -19.06
N LEU A 324 -15.59 -6.71 -17.98
CA LEU A 324 -15.94 -6.13 -16.68
C LEU A 324 -16.02 -4.60 -16.76
N ILE A 325 -17.09 -4.02 -16.22
CA ILE A 325 -17.34 -2.58 -16.22
C ILE A 325 -17.00 -2.02 -14.84
N ALA A 326 -16.03 -1.10 -14.79
CA ALA A 326 -15.62 -0.41 -13.58
C ALA A 326 -16.19 1.02 -13.56
N PRO A 327 -17.10 1.32 -12.61
CA PRO A 327 -17.64 2.67 -12.48
C PRO A 327 -16.63 3.63 -11.83
N PRO A 328 -16.61 4.91 -12.22
CA PRO A 328 -15.74 5.93 -11.62
C PRO A 328 -16.32 6.39 -10.28
N SER A 329 -15.86 5.82 -9.16
CA SER A 329 -16.37 6.15 -7.83
C SER A 329 -15.27 6.15 -6.78
N THR A 330 -15.47 6.89 -5.69
CA THR A 330 -14.59 6.82 -4.51
C THR A 330 -14.49 5.38 -4.00
N PHE A 331 -15.62 4.65 -3.96
CA PHE A 331 -15.68 3.26 -3.52
C PHE A 331 -14.83 2.31 -4.38
N SER A 332 -14.98 2.37 -5.71
CA SER A 332 -14.21 1.54 -6.66
C SER A 332 -12.71 1.89 -6.64
N ILE A 333 -12.34 3.14 -6.36
CA ILE A 333 -10.95 3.54 -6.16
C ILE A 333 -10.42 3.01 -4.81
N LYS A 334 -11.17 3.15 -3.71
CA LYS A 334 -10.78 2.64 -2.37
C LYS A 334 -10.59 1.13 -2.33
N THR A 335 -11.40 0.41 -3.11
CA THR A 335 -11.29 -1.05 -3.30
C THR A 335 -10.24 -1.45 -4.34
N GLU A 336 -9.64 -0.48 -5.03
CA GLU A 336 -8.65 -0.67 -6.11
C GLU A 336 -9.22 -1.46 -7.30
N GLU A 337 -10.53 -1.38 -7.51
CA GLU A 337 -11.25 -2.03 -8.61
C GLU A 337 -11.38 -1.12 -9.83
N TYR A 338 -11.19 0.18 -9.65
CA TYR A 338 -11.16 1.13 -10.75
C TYR A 338 -9.79 1.09 -11.46
N PRO A 339 -9.71 0.83 -12.78
CA PRO A 339 -8.44 0.55 -13.46
C PRO A 339 -7.40 1.67 -13.44
N ILE A 340 -7.81 2.94 -13.41
CA ILE A 340 -6.90 4.09 -13.34
C ILE A 340 -6.81 4.60 -11.90
N SER A 341 -6.64 3.66 -10.97
CA SER A 341 -6.37 3.94 -9.56
C SER A 341 -4.97 3.50 -9.18
N ARG A 342 -4.43 4.10 -8.11
CA ARG A 342 -3.15 3.72 -7.53
C ARG A 342 -3.07 4.09 -6.06
N ARG A 343 -2.18 3.42 -5.36
CA ARG A 343 -1.79 3.77 -4.00
C ARG A 343 -0.73 4.89 -4.03
N LEU A 344 -0.78 5.75 -3.03
CA LEU A 344 0.24 6.75 -2.73
C LEU A 344 1.04 6.26 -1.53
N PHE A 345 2.35 6.23 -1.66
CA PHE A 345 3.25 5.61 -0.71
C PHE A 345 4.20 6.63 -0.08
N LEU A 346 4.45 6.44 1.21
CA LEU A 346 5.64 6.94 1.89
C LEU A 346 6.55 5.75 2.19
N TYR A 347 7.83 5.88 1.89
CA TYR A 347 8.86 4.87 2.16
C TYR A 347 9.88 5.39 3.16
N THR A 348 10.27 4.55 4.09
CA THR A 348 11.31 4.84 5.08
C THR A 348 12.22 3.64 5.30
N GLY A 349 13.43 3.88 5.80
CA GLY A 349 14.40 2.83 6.21
C GLY A 349 13.98 2.01 7.44
N GLY A 350 12.70 2.01 7.80
CA GLY A 350 12.17 1.64 9.11
C GLY A 350 11.63 2.87 9.82
N GLU A 351 11.54 2.81 11.14
CA GLU A 351 11.14 3.98 11.93
C GLU A 351 12.19 5.10 11.82
N PRO A 352 11.82 6.32 11.40
CA PRO A 352 12.79 7.42 11.32
C PRO A 352 13.39 7.75 12.69
N ARG A 353 14.72 7.92 12.73
CA ARG A 353 15.43 8.33 13.96
C ARG A 353 15.20 9.79 14.30
N ASP A 354 15.12 10.64 13.28
CA ASP A 354 14.87 12.06 13.44
C ASP A 354 13.44 12.30 13.98
N PRO A 355 13.27 13.07 15.07
CA PRO A 355 11.96 13.31 15.68
C PRO A 355 10.96 14.02 14.76
N VAL A 356 11.42 14.94 13.90
CA VAL A 356 10.55 15.64 12.95
C VAL A 356 10.10 14.67 11.86
N ALA A 357 11.01 13.87 11.31
CA ALA A 357 10.64 12.86 10.30
C ALA A 357 9.66 11.81 10.85
N ARG A 358 9.91 11.31 12.07
CA ARG A 358 9.05 10.34 12.73
C ARG A 358 7.68 10.94 13.05
N GLY A 359 7.64 12.12 13.65
CA GLY A 359 6.38 12.80 13.98
C GLY A 359 5.56 13.14 12.74
N LEU A 360 6.20 13.59 11.66
CA LEU A 360 5.51 13.83 10.39
C LEU A 360 4.95 12.54 9.78
N LEU A 361 5.72 11.45 9.79
CA LEU A 361 5.25 10.15 9.31
C LEU A 361 4.05 9.65 10.13
N GLU A 362 4.14 9.70 11.46
CA GLU A 362 3.05 9.34 12.37
C GLU A 362 1.79 10.18 12.11
N PHE A 363 1.96 11.49 11.95
CA PHE A 363 0.86 12.40 11.62
C PHE A 363 0.25 12.06 10.26
N ALA A 364 1.06 11.87 9.21
CA ALA A 364 0.60 11.58 7.86
C ALA A 364 -0.23 10.28 7.76
N LEU A 365 0.03 9.32 8.66
CA LEU A 365 -0.70 8.05 8.73
C LEU A 365 -1.88 8.07 9.72
N SER A 366 -2.09 9.19 10.41
CA SER A 366 -3.16 9.36 11.39
C SER A 366 -4.54 9.50 10.73
N HIS A 367 -5.59 9.32 11.53
CA HIS A 367 -6.96 9.59 11.12
C HIS A 367 -7.18 11.07 10.73
N ASP A 368 -6.50 12.01 11.41
CA ASP A 368 -6.62 13.44 11.12
C ASP A 368 -6.07 13.79 9.74
N ALA A 369 -4.95 13.17 9.35
CA ALA A 369 -4.37 13.33 8.03
C ALA A 369 -5.27 12.83 6.91
N GLN A 370 -6.15 11.85 7.16
CA GLN A 370 -7.09 11.37 6.13
C GLN A 370 -8.07 12.45 5.68
N ARG A 371 -8.41 13.43 6.53
CA ARG A 371 -9.19 14.61 6.09
C ARG A 371 -8.38 15.48 5.13
N ILE A 372 -7.09 15.63 5.37
CA ILE A 372 -6.18 16.44 4.54
C ILE A 372 -5.96 15.76 3.19
N VAL A 373 -5.83 14.43 3.17
CA VAL A 373 -5.79 13.63 1.94
C VAL A 373 -7.00 13.96 1.07
N LYS A 374 -8.21 13.91 1.65
CA LYS A 374 -9.46 14.24 0.96
C LYS A 374 -9.53 15.69 0.49
N GLN A 375 -9.12 16.64 1.33
CA GLN A 375 -9.10 18.08 0.99
C GLN A 375 -8.04 18.44 -0.05
N SER A 376 -7.03 17.59 -0.21
CA SER A 376 -5.97 17.76 -1.21
C SER A 376 -6.29 17.01 -2.51
N ASP A 377 -7.56 16.71 -2.77
CA ASP A 377 -8.08 16.09 -3.99
C ASP A 377 -7.69 14.62 -4.19
N PHE A 378 -7.26 13.95 -3.13
CA PHE A 378 -6.96 12.51 -3.12
C PHE A 378 -8.03 11.69 -2.40
N ILE A 379 -7.97 10.38 -2.55
CA ILE A 379 -8.88 9.45 -1.91
C ILE A 379 -8.29 8.98 -0.57
N ASP A 380 -9.02 9.28 0.50
CA ASP A 380 -8.69 8.84 1.85
C ASP A 380 -8.88 7.32 2.05
N GLN A 381 -8.45 6.81 3.20
CA GLN A 381 -8.56 5.40 3.58
C GLN A 381 -9.69 5.15 4.60
N VAL A 382 -10.60 6.10 4.82
CA VAL A 382 -11.76 5.91 5.70
C VAL A 382 -12.73 4.95 5.00
N PRO A 383 -13.20 3.90 5.69
CA PRO A 383 -14.14 2.94 5.09
C PRO A 383 -15.44 3.61 4.63
N GLU A 384 -15.89 3.25 3.43
CA GLU A 384 -17.20 3.59 2.87
C GLU A 384 -18.04 2.33 2.69
N THR A 385 -19.36 2.46 2.62
CA THR A 385 -20.26 1.34 2.28
C THR A 385 -20.78 1.46 0.86
N ALA A 386 -21.00 0.32 0.22
CA ALA A 386 -21.74 0.21 -1.03
C ALA A 386 -22.86 -0.82 -0.89
N SER A 387 -23.99 -0.54 -1.53
CA SER A 387 -25.15 -1.43 -1.48
C SER A 387 -24.98 -2.64 -2.40
N TYR A 388 -25.79 -3.67 -2.18
CA TYR A 388 -25.85 -4.85 -3.06
C TYR A 388 -26.08 -4.48 -4.52
N GLU A 389 -26.96 -3.51 -4.80
CA GLU A 389 -27.31 -3.07 -6.15
C GLU A 389 -26.09 -2.58 -6.94
N SER A 390 -25.16 -1.89 -6.26
CA SER A 390 -23.91 -1.41 -6.87
C SER A 390 -22.95 -2.55 -7.28
N GLN A 391 -23.18 -3.77 -6.79
CA GLN A 391 -22.35 -4.96 -7.04
C GLN A 391 -22.95 -5.87 -8.12
N THR A 392 -24.13 -5.53 -8.65
CA THR A 392 -24.89 -6.39 -9.58
C THR A 392 -24.15 -6.67 -10.89
N SER A 393 -23.36 -5.72 -11.41
CA SER A 393 -22.61 -5.90 -12.66
C SER A 393 -21.62 -7.06 -12.58
N ARG A 394 -20.84 -7.16 -11.49
CA ARG A 394 -19.89 -8.26 -11.30
C ARG A 394 -20.56 -9.59 -10.95
N ILE A 395 -21.71 -9.56 -10.29
CA ILE A 395 -22.50 -10.77 -10.03
C ILE A 395 -23.05 -11.30 -11.37
N ALA A 396 -23.62 -10.43 -12.20
CA ALA A 396 -24.07 -10.78 -13.54
C ALA A 396 -22.92 -11.30 -14.40
N PHE A 397 -21.73 -10.71 -14.31
CA PHE A 397 -20.54 -11.24 -14.98
C PHE A 397 -20.20 -12.66 -14.49
N GLY A 398 -20.17 -12.88 -13.17
CA GLY A 398 -19.89 -14.19 -12.59
C GLY A 398 -20.90 -15.28 -12.96
N LEU A 399 -22.18 -14.93 -13.10
CA LEU A 399 -23.23 -15.85 -13.56
C LEU A 399 -23.05 -16.29 -15.02
N ASN A 400 -22.37 -15.47 -15.83
CA ASN A 400 -22.08 -15.77 -17.24
C ASN A 400 -20.68 -16.36 -17.46
N ALA A 401 -19.90 -16.59 -16.40
CA ALA A 401 -18.58 -17.20 -16.49
C ALA A 401 -18.70 -18.65 -16.99
N ALA A 402 -17.77 -19.08 -17.85
CA ALA A 402 -17.80 -20.39 -18.49
C ALA A 402 -17.95 -21.55 -17.46
N PRO A 403 -18.68 -22.63 -17.80
CA PRO A 403 -19.17 -23.63 -16.85
C PRO A 403 -18.09 -24.43 -16.09
N LEU A 404 -16.81 -24.33 -16.45
CA LEU A 404 -15.73 -25.05 -15.76
C LEU A 404 -15.39 -24.47 -14.38
N ASN A 405 -15.75 -23.22 -14.09
CA ASN A 405 -15.36 -22.48 -12.88
C ASN A 405 -16.57 -21.93 -12.10
N PHE A 406 -17.69 -22.66 -12.08
CA PHE A 406 -18.93 -22.19 -11.46
C PHE A 406 -19.62 -23.30 -10.64
N ASP A 407 -20.10 -22.93 -9.45
CA ASP A 407 -20.94 -23.76 -8.58
C ASP A 407 -22.21 -22.96 -8.22
N GLU A 408 -23.36 -23.44 -8.69
CA GLU A 408 -24.65 -22.77 -8.52
C GLU A 408 -25.05 -22.66 -7.04
N ASN A 409 -24.79 -23.69 -6.24
CA ASN A 409 -25.12 -23.67 -4.81
C ASN A 409 -24.26 -22.65 -4.06
N LEU A 410 -22.97 -22.55 -4.42
CA LEU A 410 -22.08 -21.56 -3.84
C LEU A 410 -22.45 -20.14 -4.27
N MET A 411 -22.88 -19.93 -5.52
CA MET A 411 -23.37 -18.64 -6.00
C MET A 411 -24.69 -18.24 -5.31
N ASN A 412 -25.61 -19.19 -5.13
CA ASN A 412 -26.85 -18.97 -4.38
C ASN A 412 -26.59 -18.65 -2.90
N ALA A 413 -25.58 -19.30 -2.29
CA ALA A 413 -25.12 -18.97 -0.95
C ALA A 413 -24.52 -17.55 -0.90
N PHE A 414 -23.63 -17.22 -1.84
CA PHE A 414 -23.02 -15.89 -1.94
C PHE A 414 -24.08 -14.79 -2.07
N THR A 415 -24.97 -14.90 -3.05
CA THR A 415 -26.01 -13.91 -3.29
C THR A 415 -26.99 -13.78 -2.12
N THR A 416 -27.33 -14.87 -1.43
CA THR A 416 -28.10 -14.83 -0.19
C THR A 416 -27.36 -14.08 0.92
N ASP A 417 -26.08 -14.37 1.12
CA ASP A 417 -25.25 -13.77 2.17
C ASP A 417 -25.11 -12.26 2.01
N ILE A 418 -25.05 -11.76 0.77
CA ILE A 418 -24.81 -10.34 0.48
C ILE A 418 -26.09 -9.53 0.22
N ARG A 419 -27.25 -10.15 0.04
CA ARG A 419 -28.50 -9.47 -0.38
C ARG A 419 -28.92 -8.34 0.56
N SER A 420 -28.78 -8.55 1.87
CA SER A 420 -29.13 -7.54 2.89
C SER A 420 -27.90 -6.88 3.52
N ALA A 421 -26.69 -7.17 3.00
CA ALA A 421 -25.46 -6.65 3.55
C ALA A 421 -24.94 -5.48 2.71
N GLN A 422 -24.23 -4.56 3.34
CA GLN A 422 -23.46 -3.52 2.68
C GLN A 422 -22.01 -3.94 2.61
N ARG A 423 -21.39 -3.79 1.44
CA ARG A 423 -19.96 -4.04 1.26
C ARG A 423 -19.18 -2.83 1.79
N LEU A 424 -18.19 -3.06 2.64
CA LEU A 424 -17.21 -2.02 2.97
C LEU A 424 -16.15 -1.88 1.87
N SER A 425 -15.64 -0.66 1.69
CA SER A 425 -14.54 -0.39 0.77
C SER A 425 -13.21 -1.02 1.22
N VAL A 426 -13.13 -1.45 2.49
CA VAL A 426 -12.02 -2.24 3.01
C VAL A 426 -11.96 -3.58 2.30
N THR A 427 -10.89 -3.79 1.55
CA THR A 427 -10.61 -5.02 0.82
C THR A 427 -9.21 -5.49 1.18
N PHE A 428 -9.10 -6.69 1.74
CA PHE A 428 -7.82 -7.26 2.11
C PHE A 428 -7.19 -7.96 0.93
N ARG A 429 -5.96 -7.55 0.60
CA ARG A 429 -5.14 -8.11 -0.46
C ARG A 429 -3.90 -8.77 0.15
N PHE A 430 -3.26 -9.62 -0.66
CA PHE A 430 -2.16 -10.47 -0.23
C PHE A 430 -0.90 -10.11 -1.01
N GLN A 431 0.26 -10.37 -0.41
CA GLN A 431 1.52 -10.30 -1.14
C GLN A 431 1.52 -11.32 -2.28
N SER A 432 2.20 -10.99 -3.38
CA SER A 432 2.23 -11.84 -4.57
C SER A 432 2.73 -13.25 -4.23
N GLY A 433 1.99 -14.28 -4.66
CA GLY A 433 2.30 -15.69 -4.39
C GLY A 433 2.18 -16.12 -2.93
N SER A 434 1.62 -15.29 -2.04
CA SER A 434 1.58 -15.53 -0.59
C SER A 434 0.15 -15.52 -0.02
N TYR A 435 0.03 -15.98 1.23
CA TYR A 435 -1.16 -15.83 2.09
C TYR A 435 -1.00 -14.71 3.10
N GLU A 436 0.14 -14.02 3.09
CA GLU A 436 0.41 -12.89 3.95
C GLU A 436 -0.30 -11.64 3.41
N LEU A 437 -0.92 -10.91 4.31
CA LEU A 437 -1.56 -9.64 3.98
C LEU A 437 -0.52 -8.62 3.53
N ASP A 438 -0.89 -7.78 2.57
CA ASP A 438 -0.07 -6.64 2.22
C ASP A 438 -0.08 -5.54 3.31
N ASN A 439 0.80 -4.55 3.19
CA ASN A 439 0.93 -3.51 4.21
C ASN A 439 -0.34 -2.67 4.36
N LYS A 440 -1.07 -2.43 3.25
CA LYS A 440 -2.36 -1.73 3.30
C LYS A 440 -3.38 -2.56 4.06
N ALA A 441 -3.46 -3.86 3.79
CA ALA A 441 -4.35 -4.81 4.43
C ALA A 441 -4.07 -4.95 5.94
N LEU A 442 -2.79 -4.93 6.35
CA LEU A 442 -2.43 -4.88 7.77
C LEU A 442 -2.93 -3.59 8.45
N ALA A 443 -2.72 -2.43 7.82
CA ALA A 443 -3.21 -1.16 8.34
C ALA A 443 -4.75 -1.07 8.34
N ASP A 444 -5.40 -1.59 7.30
CA ASP A 444 -6.85 -1.67 7.18
C ASP A 444 -7.47 -2.61 8.21
N ALA A 445 -6.79 -3.70 8.59
CA ALA A 445 -7.27 -4.59 9.65
C ALA A 445 -7.40 -3.82 10.97
N LYS A 446 -6.38 -3.02 11.31
CA LYS A 446 -6.41 -2.14 12.49
C LYS A 446 -7.54 -1.11 12.39
N ARG A 447 -7.64 -0.39 11.27
CA ARG A 447 -8.71 0.61 11.05
C ARG A 447 -10.11 0.00 11.15
N LEU A 448 -10.32 -1.17 10.56
CA LEU A 448 -11.59 -1.87 10.60
C LEU A 448 -11.93 -2.33 12.01
N VAL A 449 -10.98 -2.86 12.77
CA VAL A 449 -11.23 -3.26 14.17
C VAL A 449 -11.61 -2.05 15.03
N GLU A 450 -10.98 -0.90 14.85
CA GLU A 450 -11.39 0.33 15.53
C GLU A 450 -12.79 0.80 15.10
N LEU A 451 -13.13 0.70 13.81
CA LEU A 451 -14.48 1.00 13.32
C LEU A 451 -15.54 0.09 13.95
N LEU A 452 -15.27 -1.22 14.02
CA LEU A 452 -16.18 -2.22 14.57
C LEU A 452 -16.38 -2.07 16.09
N LYS A 453 -15.47 -1.38 16.80
CA LYS A 453 -15.63 -1.05 18.22
C LYS A 453 -16.60 0.11 18.48
N THR A 454 -16.93 0.89 17.46
CA THR A 454 -17.86 2.03 17.61
C THR A 454 -19.30 1.54 17.79
N ASP A 455 -20.13 2.35 18.46
CA ASP A 455 -21.54 2.00 18.72
C ASP A 455 -22.35 1.79 17.43
N ALA A 456 -21.92 2.40 16.32
CA ALA A 456 -22.56 2.21 15.01
C ALA A 456 -22.50 0.76 14.49
N TYR A 457 -21.58 -0.07 15.01
CA TYR A 457 -21.34 -1.44 14.53
C TYR A 457 -21.51 -2.53 15.60
N LYS A 458 -21.85 -2.16 16.85
CA LYS A 458 -21.84 -3.02 18.05
C LYS A 458 -22.71 -4.29 17.98
N ASP A 459 -23.75 -4.29 17.15
CA ASP A 459 -24.67 -5.43 16.97
C ASP A 459 -24.73 -5.93 15.52
N LYS A 460 -23.84 -5.41 14.67
CA LYS A 460 -23.80 -5.75 13.25
C LYS A 460 -23.16 -7.12 13.03
N SER A 461 -23.65 -7.82 12.03
CA SER A 461 -23.02 -9.05 11.56
C SER A 461 -21.99 -8.69 10.50
N VAL A 462 -20.78 -9.25 10.62
CA VAL A 462 -19.67 -9.02 9.69
C VAL A 462 -19.34 -10.33 8.99
N LEU A 463 -19.41 -10.33 7.67
CA LEU A 463 -18.97 -11.43 6.82
C LEU A 463 -17.62 -11.06 6.19
N LEU A 464 -16.62 -11.92 6.42
CA LEU A 464 -15.38 -11.95 5.67
C LEU A 464 -15.54 -12.93 4.50
N ALA A 465 -15.68 -12.37 3.30
CA ALA A 465 -15.90 -13.10 2.07
C ALA A 465 -14.59 -13.22 1.28
N GLY A 466 -13.97 -14.40 1.30
CA GLY A 466 -12.75 -14.67 0.56
C GLY A 466 -13.01 -15.06 -0.89
N PHE A 467 -12.13 -14.62 -1.79
CA PHE A 467 -12.13 -14.93 -3.20
C PHE A 467 -10.74 -15.36 -3.70
N ALA A 468 -10.72 -16.03 -4.85
CA ALA A 468 -9.52 -16.49 -5.53
C ALA A 468 -9.52 -16.01 -6.99
N ASP A 469 -8.34 -16.06 -7.61
CA ASP A 469 -8.19 -16.01 -9.06
C ASP A 469 -8.54 -17.36 -9.71
N THR A 470 -8.42 -17.45 -11.04
CA THR A 470 -8.76 -18.67 -11.79
C THR A 470 -7.62 -19.69 -11.90
N LYS A 471 -6.47 -19.52 -11.24
CA LYS A 471 -5.39 -20.52 -11.23
C LYS A 471 -5.71 -21.61 -10.21
N GLY A 472 -5.93 -22.83 -10.70
CA GLY A 472 -6.27 -23.99 -9.89
C GLY A 472 -7.70 -24.47 -10.15
N THR A 473 -8.09 -25.56 -9.50
CA THR A 473 -9.46 -26.07 -9.59
C THR A 473 -10.38 -25.31 -8.65
N PHE A 474 -11.66 -25.15 -9.00
CA PHE A 474 -12.68 -24.49 -8.17
C PHE A 474 -12.71 -24.99 -6.71
N SER A 475 -12.60 -26.29 -6.45
CA SER A 475 -12.61 -26.84 -5.08
C SER A 475 -11.38 -26.42 -4.25
N VAL A 476 -10.20 -26.42 -4.87
CA VAL A 476 -8.95 -25.91 -4.28
C VAL A 476 -9.07 -24.42 -4.01
N ASN A 477 -9.58 -23.64 -4.97
CA ASN A 477 -9.78 -22.19 -4.84
C ASN A 477 -10.80 -21.83 -3.76
N ARG A 478 -11.85 -22.63 -3.57
CA ARG A 478 -12.79 -22.48 -2.46
C ARG A 478 -12.10 -22.65 -1.10
N SER A 479 -11.22 -23.65 -0.97
CA SER A 479 -10.44 -23.87 0.24
C SER A 479 -9.42 -22.73 0.46
N LEU A 480 -8.77 -22.29 -0.61
CA LEU A 480 -7.80 -21.20 -0.63
C LEU A 480 -8.40 -19.87 -0.16
N SER A 481 -9.55 -19.52 -0.74
CA SER A 481 -10.29 -18.31 -0.42
C SER A 481 -10.80 -18.32 1.03
N LEU A 482 -11.23 -19.48 1.54
CA LEU A 482 -11.58 -19.63 2.95
C LEU A 482 -10.37 -19.40 3.88
N HIS A 483 -9.22 -20.02 3.59
CA HIS A 483 -8.01 -19.83 4.39
C HIS A 483 -7.54 -18.37 4.42
N ARG A 484 -7.63 -17.66 3.28
CA ARG A 484 -7.36 -16.22 3.20
C ARG A 484 -8.28 -15.39 4.11
N ALA A 485 -9.57 -15.69 4.10
CA ALA A 485 -10.53 -15.02 4.98
C ALA A 485 -10.29 -15.32 6.47
N GLN A 486 -9.84 -16.55 6.80
CA GLN A 486 -9.42 -16.91 8.16
C GLN A 486 -8.13 -16.21 8.59
N ALA A 487 -7.16 -16.02 7.69
CA ALA A 487 -5.94 -15.26 7.96
C ALA A 487 -6.27 -13.79 8.30
N VAL A 488 -7.19 -13.17 7.55
CA VAL A 488 -7.72 -11.83 7.88
C VAL A 488 -8.35 -11.81 9.27
N LEU A 489 -9.19 -12.79 9.60
CA LEU A 489 -9.79 -12.89 10.93
C LEU A 489 -8.73 -13.00 12.03
N ALA A 490 -7.67 -13.79 11.82
CA ALA A 490 -6.59 -13.94 12.79
C ALA A 490 -5.86 -12.60 13.03
N VAL A 491 -5.59 -11.84 11.97
CA VAL A 491 -5.00 -10.49 12.06
C VAL A 491 -5.95 -9.52 12.78
N MET A 492 -7.25 -9.55 12.49
CA MET A 492 -8.23 -8.72 13.19
C MET A 492 -8.32 -9.05 14.69
N LYS A 493 -8.29 -10.34 15.06
CA LYS A 493 -8.23 -10.80 16.45
C LYS A 493 -6.95 -10.33 17.15
N ALA A 494 -5.81 -10.41 16.49
CA ALA A 494 -4.54 -9.89 17.00
C ALA A 494 -4.55 -8.36 17.21
N ASN A 495 -5.41 -7.64 16.48
CA ASN A 495 -5.67 -6.20 16.68
C ASN A 495 -6.77 -5.91 17.71
N GLY A 496 -7.25 -6.93 18.45
CA GLY A 496 -8.18 -6.77 19.57
C GLY A 496 -9.66 -6.94 19.20
N LEU A 497 -9.99 -7.58 18.07
CA LEU A 497 -11.36 -7.98 17.77
C LEU A 497 -11.80 -9.16 18.65
N SER A 498 -12.92 -9.00 19.34
CA SER A 498 -13.55 -9.99 20.20
C SER A 498 -14.92 -10.40 19.67
N HIS A 499 -15.38 -11.59 20.05
CA HIS A 499 -16.70 -12.10 19.67
C HIS A 499 -17.88 -11.26 20.21
N ARG A 500 -17.65 -10.34 21.15
CA ARG A 500 -18.68 -9.44 21.68
C ARG A 500 -18.91 -8.22 20.81
N GLN A 501 -17.97 -7.87 19.93
CA GLN A 501 -18.03 -6.63 19.13
C GLN A 501 -18.76 -6.81 17.81
N ALA A 502 -18.76 -8.02 17.23
CA ALA A 502 -19.47 -8.32 16.00
C ALA A 502 -19.77 -9.81 15.87
N LYS A 503 -20.90 -10.16 15.23
CA LYS A 503 -21.18 -11.55 14.83
C LYS A 503 -20.40 -11.85 13.56
N LEU A 504 -19.35 -12.66 13.66
CA LEU A 504 -18.41 -12.91 12.58
C LEU A 504 -18.78 -14.17 11.79
N ALA A 505 -18.91 -14.04 10.47
CA ALA A 505 -18.96 -15.14 9.52
C ALA A 505 -17.72 -15.09 8.62
N VAL A 506 -17.15 -16.25 8.30
CA VAL A 506 -15.99 -16.38 7.41
C VAL A 506 -16.31 -17.41 6.35
N LYS A 507 -16.28 -17.03 5.08
CA LYS A 507 -16.66 -17.90 3.96
C LYS A 507 -15.70 -17.72 2.78
N GLY A 508 -15.44 -18.81 2.05
CA GLY A 508 -14.68 -18.80 0.80
C GLY A 508 -15.61 -19.04 -0.39
N TYR A 509 -15.55 -18.16 -1.37
CA TYR A 509 -16.40 -18.17 -2.56
C TYR A 509 -15.63 -18.47 -3.85
N SER A 510 -14.40 -18.97 -3.75
CA SER A 510 -13.60 -19.32 -4.93
C SER A 510 -13.43 -18.11 -5.87
N GLU A 511 -13.38 -18.33 -7.18
CA GLU A 511 -13.28 -17.32 -8.23
C GLU A 511 -14.61 -16.64 -8.59
N LEU A 512 -15.67 -16.78 -7.79
CA LEU A 512 -16.96 -16.14 -8.04
C LEU A 512 -16.87 -14.61 -7.97
N ALA A 513 -17.69 -13.93 -8.79
CA ALA A 513 -17.83 -12.47 -8.82
C ALA A 513 -16.47 -11.72 -8.87
N PRO A 514 -15.66 -11.93 -9.93
CA PRO A 514 -14.37 -11.30 -10.08
C PRO A 514 -14.50 -9.77 -10.19
N VAL A 515 -13.47 -9.06 -9.76
CA VAL A 515 -13.39 -7.59 -9.78
C VAL A 515 -12.40 -7.08 -10.82
N SER A 516 -11.60 -7.98 -11.38
CA SER A 516 -10.72 -7.73 -12.51
C SER A 516 -10.65 -8.97 -13.41
N CYS A 517 -10.11 -8.79 -14.61
CA CYS A 517 -9.85 -9.90 -15.52
C CYS A 517 -8.72 -10.79 -14.98
N ASN A 518 -8.77 -12.10 -15.26
CA ASN A 518 -7.71 -13.04 -14.84
C ASN A 518 -6.68 -13.32 -15.94
N ASP A 519 -6.62 -12.47 -16.96
CA ASP A 519 -5.71 -12.57 -18.09
C ASP A 519 -4.30 -12.03 -17.79
N THR A 520 -4.16 -11.20 -16.75
CA THR A 520 -2.88 -10.67 -16.26
C THR A 520 -2.61 -11.05 -14.81
N GLU A 521 -1.34 -11.02 -14.38
CA GLU A 521 -1.02 -11.28 -12.96
C GLU A 521 -1.57 -10.18 -12.07
N GLU A 522 -1.57 -8.92 -12.50
CA GLU A 522 -2.18 -7.80 -11.79
C GLU A 522 -3.67 -8.05 -11.56
N GLY A 523 -4.41 -8.46 -12.59
CA GLY A 523 -5.83 -8.76 -12.48
C GLY A 523 -6.13 -9.98 -11.62
N MET A 524 -5.30 -11.03 -11.70
CA MET A 524 -5.37 -12.18 -10.78
C MET A 524 -5.11 -11.77 -9.33
N GLN A 525 -4.09 -10.96 -9.05
CA GLN A 525 -3.85 -10.39 -7.72
C GLN A 525 -5.04 -9.57 -7.22
N LEU A 526 -5.75 -8.88 -8.13
CA LEU A 526 -6.96 -8.16 -7.76
C LEU A 526 -8.10 -9.11 -7.31
N ASN A 527 -8.17 -10.32 -7.86
CA ASN A 527 -9.16 -11.33 -7.49
C ASN A 527 -8.77 -12.17 -6.25
N ARG A 528 -7.49 -12.25 -5.90
CA ARG A 528 -7.01 -12.78 -4.62
C ARG A 528 -7.31 -11.80 -3.48
N ARG A 529 -8.54 -11.81 -2.97
CA ARG A 529 -9.01 -10.79 -2.01
C ARG A 529 -9.92 -11.36 -0.93
N VAL A 530 -10.08 -10.60 0.15
CA VAL A 530 -11.17 -10.78 1.11
C VAL A 530 -11.95 -9.49 1.21
N GLU A 531 -13.26 -9.56 0.93
CA GLU A 531 -14.20 -8.47 1.08
C GLU A 531 -14.83 -8.50 2.47
N VAL A 532 -15.24 -7.33 2.97
CA VAL A 532 -15.95 -7.19 4.23
C VAL A 532 -17.37 -6.75 3.96
N TRP A 533 -18.34 -7.48 4.49
CA TRP A 533 -19.76 -7.20 4.35
C TRP A 533 -20.42 -7.06 5.70
N ILE A 534 -21.30 -6.08 5.87
CA ILE A 534 -21.92 -5.72 7.14
C ILE A 534 -23.44 -5.70 7.02
N ASN A 535 -24.14 -6.34 7.96
CA ASN A 535 -25.61 -6.41 8.05
C ASN A 535 -26.10 -5.94 9.43
#